data_AF-A0A4U7D9F9-F1
#
_entry.id   AF-A0A4U7D9F9-F1
#
_cell.length_a   1.000
_cell.length_b   1.000
_cell.length_c   1.000
_cell.angle_alpha   90.00
_cell.angle_beta   90.00
_cell.angle_gamma   90.00
#
_symmetry.space_group_name_H-M   'P 1'
#
loop_
_entity.id
_entity.type
_entity.pdbx_description
1 polymer ?
#
loop_
_entity_poly.entity_id
_entity_poly.type
_entity_poly.pdbx_seq_one_letter_code
_entity_poly.pdbx_strand_id
1 'polypeptide(L)'
;MGPSEDPGEATAPRVLDDRRDATRYRVLVEIAARQPAVSQEEIADVIGVTSQAVSDYVRDLVDGGFVEKHGRGRYEVTKEGVDWIITRTDALSEFVSRVSEDVLGSVDVDAAVTTGSVEEGDEVGLEMRDGVLHAVPEGGSATAVVVTGGEAGEAVGVTDFEGVVEYDPGMVTVVPVPAVTEGSPPPLDVITDRAAGAELVAVGGTEAYALATRADLRPDVRFGSATGVSQAALRGLDVLLLVSTDELSRHTTRLREDGVRYEVRDSLER
;
A
#
# COMPACT_ATOMS: atom_id res chain seq x y z
N MET A 1 20.49 -8.23 44.29
CA MET A 1 19.95 -7.25 43.33
C MET A 1 21.07 -6.98 42.33
N GLY A 2 21.17 -7.84 41.31
CA GLY A 2 22.02 -7.56 40.15
C GLY A 2 21.27 -6.61 39.22
N PRO A 3 21.98 -5.80 38.42
CA PRO A 3 21.33 -5.00 37.40
C PRO A 3 20.78 -5.95 36.33
N SER A 4 19.51 -5.79 36.03
CA SER A 4 18.81 -6.50 34.96
C SER A 4 19.36 -6.03 33.62
N GLU A 5 19.95 -6.93 32.85
CA GLU A 5 20.25 -6.72 31.44
C GLU A 5 18.94 -6.68 30.65
N ASP A 6 18.76 -5.62 29.88
CA ASP A 6 17.64 -5.39 28.97
C ASP A 6 17.82 -6.29 27.71
N PRO A 7 16.88 -7.19 27.37
CA PRO A 7 17.04 -8.11 26.24
C PRO A 7 16.80 -7.45 24.86
N GLY A 8 16.62 -6.13 24.79
CA GLY A 8 16.35 -5.39 23.54
C GLY A 8 17.57 -4.99 22.71
N GLU A 9 18.81 -5.15 23.19
CA GLU A 9 20.02 -4.77 22.43
C GLU A 9 20.45 -5.89 21.46
N ALA A 10 19.54 -6.34 20.61
CA ALA A 10 19.80 -7.37 19.60
C ALA A 10 20.17 -6.74 18.25
N THR A 11 21.48 -6.55 18.08
CA THR A 11 22.20 -6.63 16.78
C THR A 11 21.85 -5.57 15.73
N ALA A 12 22.36 -4.35 15.92
CA ALA A 12 22.68 -3.49 14.78
C ALA A 12 23.56 -4.29 13.76
N PRO A 13 23.49 -4.02 12.45
CA PRO A 13 24.31 -4.74 11.50
C PRO A 13 25.77 -4.41 11.80
N ARG A 14 26.50 -5.39 12.35
CA ARG A 14 27.96 -5.32 12.55
C ARG A 14 28.74 -4.91 11.29
N VAL A 15 28.08 -4.91 10.13
CA VAL A 15 28.59 -4.47 8.83
C VAL A 15 28.91 -2.96 8.81
N LEU A 16 28.18 -2.11 9.55
CA LEU A 16 28.50 -0.68 9.63
C LEU A 16 29.40 -0.33 10.82
N ASP A 17 29.34 -1.14 11.88
CA ASP A 17 30.10 -0.89 13.11
C ASP A 17 31.59 -1.26 12.99
N ASP A 18 31.93 -2.24 12.14
CA ASP A 18 33.30 -2.67 11.92
C ASP A 18 33.76 -2.43 10.48
N ARG A 19 34.60 -1.40 10.32
CA ARG A 19 35.21 -1.00 9.03
C ARG A 19 35.94 -2.15 8.33
N ARG A 20 36.48 -3.11 9.09
CA ARG A 20 37.19 -4.27 8.55
C ARG A 20 36.21 -5.27 7.94
N ASP A 21 35.11 -5.56 8.61
CA ASP A 21 34.05 -6.45 8.11
C ASP A 21 33.35 -5.86 6.88
N ALA A 22 33.07 -4.55 6.88
CA ALA A 22 32.52 -3.84 5.73
C ALA A 22 33.41 -3.97 4.48
N THR A 23 34.72 -3.79 4.66
CA THR A 23 35.68 -3.88 3.55
C THR A 23 35.84 -5.32 3.08
N ARG A 24 35.88 -6.28 4.01
CA ARG A 24 35.90 -7.73 3.71
C ARG A 24 34.67 -8.15 2.91
N TYR A 25 33.48 -7.66 3.29
CA TYR A 25 32.24 -7.90 2.54
C TYR A 25 32.33 -7.38 1.11
N ARG A 26 32.76 -6.13 0.94
CA ARG A 26 32.94 -5.53 -0.39
C ARG A 26 33.94 -6.33 -1.22
N VAL A 27 35.07 -6.74 -0.67
CA VAL A 27 36.06 -7.58 -1.38
C VAL A 27 35.44 -8.90 -1.84
N LEU A 28 34.67 -9.57 -0.98
CA LEU A 28 34.03 -10.86 -1.31
C LEU A 28 32.97 -10.71 -2.41
N VAL A 29 32.16 -9.64 -2.37
CA VAL A 29 31.18 -9.30 -3.42
C VAL A 29 31.87 -9.01 -4.75
N GLU A 30 32.95 -8.24 -4.76
CA GLU A 30 33.70 -7.93 -5.98
C GLU A 30 34.33 -9.19 -6.61
N ILE A 31 34.75 -10.15 -5.78
CA ILE A 31 35.18 -11.48 -6.25
C ILE A 31 33.99 -12.25 -6.81
N ALA A 32 32.87 -12.34 -6.09
CA ALA A 32 31.68 -13.06 -6.54
C ALA A 32 31.16 -12.56 -7.89
N ALA A 33 31.21 -11.25 -8.12
CA ALA A 33 30.72 -10.60 -9.34
C ALA A 33 31.62 -10.82 -10.57
N ARG A 34 32.92 -11.08 -10.38
CA ARG A 34 33.91 -11.16 -11.48
C ARG A 34 34.74 -12.44 -11.49
N GLN A 35 34.41 -13.40 -10.64
CA GLN A 35 35.04 -14.72 -10.64
C GLN A 35 34.92 -15.41 -12.02
N PRO A 36 35.90 -16.23 -12.40
CA PRO A 36 37.09 -16.56 -11.63
C PRO A 36 38.26 -15.58 -11.87
N ALA A 37 38.13 -14.55 -12.72
CA ALA A 37 39.25 -13.76 -13.21
C ALA A 37 39.14 -12.29 -12.80
N VAL A 38 39.64 -11.98 -11.61
CA VAL A 38 39.69 -10.62 -11.07
C VAL A 38 40.98 -10.41 -10.29
N SER A 39 41.71 -9.35 -10.62
CA SER A 39 42.95 -9.00 -9.93
C SER A 39 42.70 -8.19 -8.66
N GLN A 40 43.67 -8.19 -7.74
CA GLN A 40 43.58 -7.39 -6.51
C GLN A 40 43.68 -5.88 -6.79
N GLU A 41 44.30 -5.47 -7.90
CA GLU A 41 44.33 -4.07 -8.35
C GLU A 41 42.93 -3.63 -8.79
N GLU A 42 42.24 -4.43 -9.62
CA GLU A 42 40.86 -4.10 -10.04
C GLU A 42 39.89 -4.02 -8.86
N ILE A 43 40.02 -4.91 -7.87
CA ILE A 43 39.20 -4.85 -6.64
C ILE A 43 39.53 -3.58 -5.83
N ALA A 44 40.82 -3.25 -5.72
CA ALA A 44 41.29 -2.08 -4.98
C ALA A 44 40.74 -0.77 -5.57
N ASP A 45 40.74 -0.66 -6.91
CA ASP A 45 40.24 0.50 -7.63
C ASP A 45 38.73 0.72 -7.39
N VAL A 46 37.93 -0.35 -7.39
CA VAL A 46 36.47 -0.24 -7.15
C VAL A 46 36.17 0.07 -5.68
N ILE A 47 36.91 -0.55 -4.75
CA ILE A 47 36.63 -0.40 -3.31
C ILE A 47 37.17 0.93 -2.77
N GLY A 48 38.18 1.51 -3.43
CA GLY A 48 38.86 2.74 -3.01
C GLY A 48 39.89 2.50 -1.89
N VAL A 49 40.59 1.37 -1.93
CA VAL A 49 41.64 0.99 -0.97
C VAL A 49 42.92 0.59 -1.70
N THR A 50 44.02 0.33 -0.98
CA THR A 50 45.26 -0.11 -1.63
C THR A 50 45.22 -1.59 -2.01
N SER A 51 45.91 -1.97 -3.09
CA SER A 51 46.04 -3.39 -3.50
C SER A 51 46.65 -4.28 -2.41
N GLN A 52 47.55 -3.73 -1.59
CA GLN A 52 48.09 -4.41 -0.41
C GLN A 52 47.01 -4.72 0.63
N ALA A 53 46.12 -3.77 0.92
CA ALA A 53 45.02 -3.98 1.85
C ALA A 53 44.06 -5.05 1.32
N VAL A 54 43.73 -5.02 0.01
CA VAL A 54 42.94 -6.09 -0.63
C VAL A 54 43.64 -7.44 -0.50
N SER A 55 44.97 -7.49 -0.63
CA SER A 55 45.74 -8.72 -0.46
C SER A 55 45.54 -9.35 0.91
N ASP A 56 45.53 -8.53 1.96
CA ASP A 56 45.32 -8.97 3.34
C ASP A 56 43.88 -9.49 3.53
N TYR A 57 42.87 -8.78 3.01
CA TYR A 57 41.47 -9.23 3.06
C TYR A 57 41.24 -10.53 2.29
N VAL A 58 41.84 -10.68 1.10
CA VAL A 58 41.75 -11.91 0.32
C VAL A 58 42.39 -13.06 1.07
N ARG A 59 43.54 -12.84 1.73
CA ARG A 59 44.16 -13.87 2.58
C ARG A 59 43.22 -14.27 3.71
N ASP A 60 42.64 -13.31 4.44
CA ASP A 60 41.69 -13.58 5.52
C ASP A 60 40.42 -14.32 5.03
N LEU A 61 39.98 -14.07 3.80
CA LEU A 61 38.84 -14.74 3.17
C LEU A 61 39.17 -16.18 2.75
N VAL A 62 40.38 -16.42 2.22
CA VAL A 62 40.87 -17.78 1.91
C VAL A 62 41.08 -18.57 3.19
N ASP A 63 41.74 -17.99 4.20
CA ASP A 63 42.00 -18.63 5.50
C ASP A 63 40.68 -18.95 6.23
N GLY A 64 39.64 -18.13 6.01
CA GLY A 64 38.29 -18.35 6.53
C GLY A 64 37.40 -19.27 5.69
N GLY A 65 37.89 -19.84 4.58
CA GLY A 65 37.13 -20.77 3.73
C GLY A 65 36.09 -20.13 2.82
N PHE A 66 36.00 -18.80 2.74
CA PHE A 66 35.00 -18.09 1.94
C PHE A 66 35.40 -17.96 0.46
N VAL A 67 36.69 -18.09 0.15
CA VAL A 67 37.26 -17.96 -1.20
C VAL A 67 38.29 -19.06 -1.46
N GLU A 68 38.23 -19.64 -2.65
CA GLU A 68 39.27 -20.53 -3.19
C GLU A 68 40.18 -19.77 -4.17
N LYS A 69 41.48 -20.08 -4.14
CA LYS A 69 42.48 -19.46 -5.02
C LYS A 69 43.01 -20.48 -6.02
N HIS A 70 42.75 -20.23 -7.30
CA HIS A 70 43.16 -21.12 -8.40
C HIS A 70 44.43 -20.65 -9.14
N GLY A 71 45.01 -19.51 -8.75
CA GLY A 71 46.23 -18.99 -9.37
C GLY A 71 46.48 -17.51 -9.06
N ARG A 72 47.35 -16.87 -9.83
CA ARG A 72 47.53 -15.40 -9.76
C ARG A 72 46.29 -14.72 -10.34
N GLY A 73 45.65 -13.86 -9.53
CA GLY A 73 44.46 -13.11 -9.95
C GLY A 73 43.25 -13.98 -10.28
N ARG A 74 43.18 -15.20 -9.73
CA ARG A 74 42.05 -16.10 -9.91
C ARG A 74 41.47 -16.58 -8.60
N TYR A 75 40.23 -16.19 -8.35
CA TYR A 75 39.50 -16.40 -7.11
C TYR A 75 38.09 -16.88 -7.42
N GLU A 76 37.61 -17.86 -6.65
CA GLU A 76 36.25 -18.37 -6.75
C GLU A 76 35.62 -18.34 -5.36
N VAL A 77 34.36 -17.93 -5.25
CA VAL A 77 33.67 -17.85 -3.97
C VAL A 77 33.12 -19.22 -3.61
N THR A 78 33.38 -19.68 -2.39
CA THR A 78 32.85 -20.96 -1.91
C THR A 78 31.37 -20.85 -1.57
N LYS A 79 30.69 -21.98 -1.32
CA LYS A 79 29.31 -21.97 -0.82
C LYS A 79 29.19 -21.21 0.51
N GLU A 80 30.18 -21.35 1.39
CA GLU A 80 30.23 -20.64 2.67
C GLU A 80 30.41 -19.13 2.44
N GLY A 81 31.20 -18.74 1.42
CA GLY A 81 31.30 -17.35 0.98
C GLY A 81 29.97 -16.77 0.47
N VAL A 82 29.21 -17.55 -0.31
CA VAL A 82 27.89 -17.13 -0.81
C VAL A 82 26.89 -17.00 0.34
N ASP A 83 26.82 -17.99 1.23
CA ASP A 83 25.94 -17.96 2.40
C ASP A 83 26.23 -16.76 3.32
N TRP A 84 27.51 -16.45 3.48
CA TRP A 84 27.95 -15.28 4.23
C TRP A 84 27.54 -13.97 3.53
N ILE A 85 27.63 -13.86 2.20
CA ILE A 85 27.12 -12.70 1.45
C ILE A 85 25.61 -12.53 1.69
N ILE A 86 24.82 -13.60 1.54
CA ILE A 86 23.37 -13.57 1.72
C ILE A 86 23.01 -13.08 3.11
N THR A 87 23.54 -13.74 4.14
CA THR A 87 23.29 -13.38 5.55
C THR A 87 23.62 -11.92 5.86
N ARG A 88 24.73 -11.40 5.31
CA ARG A 88 25.11 -9.99 5.51
C ARG A 88 24.25 -9.02 4.73
N THR A 89 23.79 -9.40 3.54
CA THR A 89 22.91 -8.58 2.70
C THR A 89 21.52 -8.46 3.35
N ASP A 90 21.00 -9.55 3.90
CA ASP A 90 19.73 -9.57 4.60
C ASP A 90 19.78 -8.65 5.83
N ALA A 91 20.82 -8.78 6.66
CA ALA A 91 21.02 -7.90 7.82
C ALA A 91 21.13 -6.41 7.44
N LEU A 92 21.76 -6.09 6.31
CA LEU A 92 21.84 -4.71 5.80
C LEU A 92 20.47 -4.22 5.31
N SER A 93 19.72 -5.06 4.61
CA SER A 93 18.39 -4.73 4.09
C SER A 93 17.39 -4.49 5.21
N GLU A 94 17.44 -5.31 6.26
CA GLU A 94 16.63 -5.15 7.47
C GLU A 94 16.91 -3.81 8.17
N PHE A 95 18.19 -3.42 8.27
CA PHE A 95 18.55 -2.14 8.85
C PHE A 95 18.13 -0.94 8.01
N VAL A 96 18.28 -1.01 6.69
CA VAL A 96 17.79 0.05 5.79
C VAL A 96 16.27 0.20 5.93
N SER A 97 15.53 -0.91 6.02
CA SER A 97 14.08 -0.90 6.23
C SER A 97 13.74 -0.21 7.55
N ARG A 98 14.38 -0.64 8.64
CA ARG A 98 14.21 -0.04 9.98
C ARG A 98 14.54 1.45 10.01
N VAL A 99 15.62 1.90 9.38
CA VAL A 99 15.95 3.33 9.32
C VAL A 99 14.95 4.10 8.46
N SER A 100 14.46 3.50 7.37
CA SER A 100 13.48 4.13 6.50
C SER A 100 12.10 4.24 7.15
N GLU A 101 11.72 3.27 7.98
CA GLU A 101 10.46 3.22 8.72
C GLU A 101 10.53 4.07 10.00
N ASP A 102 11.54 3.85 10.84
CA ASP A 102 11.57 4.40 12.21
C ASP A 102 12.27 5.77 12.33
N VAL A 103 13.16 6.12 11.40
CA VAL A 103 14.04 7.31 11.54
C VAL A 103 13.84 8.33 10.44
N LEU A 104 13.70 7.87 9.20
CA LEU A 104 13.49 8.71 8.02
C LEU A 104 12.06 8.69 7.53
N GLY A 105 11.21 7.82 8.10
CA GLY A 105 9.79 7.82 7.83
C GLY A 105 9.25 9.19 8.18
N SER A 106 8.91 9.99 7.16
CA SER A 106 7.84 10.95 7.34
C SER A 106 6.67 10.12 7.81
N VAL A 107 6.29 10.27 9.07
CA VAL A 107 5.06 9.72 9.66
C VAL A 107 4.00 9.78 8.55
N ASP A 108 3.58 8.63 8.01
CA ASP A 108 2.53 8.59 7.01
C ASP A 108 1.26 9.00 7.76
N VAL A 109 0.98 10.30 7.74
CA VAL A 109 -0.17 10.90 8.40
C VAL A 109 -1.31 10.86 7.40
N ASP A 110 -2.29 10.00 7.67
CA ASP A 110 -3.55 10.03 6.97
C ASP A 110 -4.53 10.95 7.69
N ALA A 111 -5.46 11.51 6.91
CA ALA A 111 -6.56 12.30 7.44
C ALA A 111 -7.76 11.40 7.74
N ALA A 112 -8.33 11.56 8.94
CA ALA A 112 -9.60 10.96 9.33
C ALA A 112 -10.54 12.05 9.86
N VAL A 113 -11.85 11.80 9.84
CA VAL A 113 -12.83 12.67 10.49
C VAL A 113 -13.06 12.19 11.91
N THR A 114 -12.76 13.03 12.90
CA THR A 114 -13.01 12.62 14.30
C THR A 114 -14.51 12.68 14.64
N THR A 115 -14.97 11.74 15.45
CA THR A 115 -16.36 11.70 15.95
C THR A 115 -16.52 12.36 17.33
N GLY A 116 -15.41 12.73 17.97
CA GLY A 116 -15.34 13.37 19.27
C GLY A 116 -14.14 14.31 19.38
N SER A 117 -13.96 14.94 20.54
CA SER A 117 -12.75 15.71 20.83
C SER A 117 -11.58 14.74 21.03
N VAL A 118 -10.48 14.98 20.31
CA VAL A 118 -9.23 14.20 20.39
C VAL A 118 -8.04 15.15 20.38
N GLU A 119 -7.04 14.87 21.21
CA GLU A 119 -5.82 15.64 21.34
C GLU A 119 -4.63 14.90 20.73
N GLU A 120 -3.54 15.62 20.45
CA GLU A 120 -2.29 15.02 19.98
C GLU A 120 -1.76 14.01 21.01
N GLY A 121 -1.43 12.80 20.55
CA GLY A 121 -0.99 11.68 21.36
C GLY A 121 -2.10 10.75 21.83
N ASP A 122 -3.37 11.08 21.59
CA ASP A 122 -4.48 10.18 21.91
C ASP A 122 -4.46 8.95 21.01
N GLU A 123 -4.66 7.77 21.60
CA GLU A 123 -4.97 6.54 20.87
C GLU A 123 -6.45 6.55 20.50
N VAL A 124 -6.74 6.35 19.21
CA VAL A 124 -8.09 6.34 18.67
C VAL A 124 -8.36 5.07 17.89
N GLY A 125 -9.61 4.65 17.89
CA GLY A 125 -10.12 3.66 16.98
C GLY A 125 -10.33 4.21 15.57
N LEU A 126 -10.26 3.33 14.58
CA LEU A 126 -10.54 3.64 13.19
C LEU A 126 -11.69 2.80 12.64
N GLU A 127 -12.53 3.45 11.85
CA GLU A 127 -13.64 2.80 11.15
C GLU A 127 -14.03 3.56 9.88
N MET A 128 -14.63 2.86 8.92
CA MET A 128 -15.23 3.47 7.74
C MET A 128 -16.68 3.85 8.03
N ARG A 129 -17.05 5.11 7.77
CA ARG A 129 -18.45 5.56 7.75
C ARG A 129 -18.70 6.40 6.51
N ASP A 130 -19.78 6.12 5.80
CA ASP A 130 -20.17 6.83 4.59
C ASP A 130 -19.02 6.94 3.55
N GLY A 131 -18.19 5.90 3.44
CA GLY A 131 -17.04 5.86 2.55
C GLY A 131 -15.83 6.72 2.97
N VAL A 132 -15.85 7.27 4.19
CA VAL A 132 -14.80 8.13 4.76
C VAL A 132 -14.23 7.49 6.03
N LEU A 133 -12.91 7.58 6.19
CA LEU A 133 -12.23 7.11 7.39
C LEU A 133 -12.54 8.03 8.57
N HIS A 134 -12.98 7.44 9.67
CA HIS A 134 -13.28 8.15 10.91
C HIS A 134 -12.35 7.72 12.02
N ALA A 135 -11.95 8.70 12.84
CA ALA A 135 -11.29 8.48 14.11
C ALA A 135 -12.32 8.53 15.24
N VAL A 136 -12.35 7.49 16.07
CA VAL A 136 -13.26 7.40 17.21
C VAL A 136 -12.48 7.33 18.52
N PRO A 137 -12.82 8.13 19.54
CA PRO A 137 -12.08 8.11 20.80
C PRO A 137 -12.02 6.73 21.49
N GLU A 138 -13.06 5.90 21.31
CA GLU A 138 -13.11 4.54 21.85
C GLU A 138 -13.78 3.60 20.84
N GLY A 139 -13.19 2.42 20.60
CA GLY A 139 -13.72 1.40 19.69
C GLY A 139 -12.89 1.26 18.41
N GLY A 140 -13.53 0.89 17.30
CA GLY A 140 -12.85 0.65 16.01
C GLY A 140 -12.28 -0.76 15.86
N SER A 141 -12.04 -1.16 14.61
CA SER A 141 -11.43 -2.45 14.23
C SER A 141 -9.92 -2.36 14.01
N ALA A 142 -9.42 -1.14 13.84
CA ALA A 142 -8.00 -0.79 13.86
C ALA A 142 -7.78 0.39 14.82
N THR A 143 -6.53 0.60 15.23
CA THR A 143 -6.13 1.71 16.09
C THR A 143 -5.10 2.59 15.39
N ALA A 144 -5.00 3.84 15.84
CA ALA A 144 -4.00 4.80 15.40
C ALA A 144 -3.75 5.84 16.50
N VAL A 145 -2.66 6.60 16.36
CA VAL A 145 -2.30 7.70 17.26
C VAL A 145 -2.54 9.04 16.57
N VAL A 146 -3.18 9.96 17.27
CA VAL A 146 -3.46 11.32 16.77
C VAL A 146 -2.19 12.16 16.77
N VAL A 147 -1.84 12.75 15.63
CA VAL A 147 -0.75 13.73 15.48
C VAL A 147 -1.25 15.16 15.30
N THR A 148 -2.53 15.33 14.98
CA THR A 148 -3.19 16.63 14.93
C THR A 148 -4.62 16.46 15.40
N GLY A 149 -4.90 16.96 16.61
CA GLY A 149 -6.21 16.87 17.25
C GLY A 149 -7.27 17.79 16.63
N GLY A 150 -8.50 17.61 17.08
CA GLY A 150 -9.66 18.33 16.58
C GLY A 150 -10.95 17.95 17.31
N GLU A 151 -12.02 18.67 17.00
CA GLU A 151 -13.35 18.43 17.53
C GLU A 151 -14.21 17.59 16.57
N ALA A 152 -15.32 17.04 17.07
CA ALA A 152 -16.22 16.19 16.28
C ALA A 152 -16.61 16.82 14.93
N GLY A 153 -16.36 16.10 13.84
CA GLY A 153 -16.60 16.52 12.46
C GLY A 153 -15.42 17.23 11.78
N GLU A 154 -14.33 17.49 12.50
CA GLU A 154 -13.11 18.06 11.93
C GLU A 154 -12.15 16.98 11.40
N ALA A 155 -11.29 17.37 10.47
CA ALA A 155 -10.23 16.51 9.97
C ALA A 155 -9.07 16.48 10.98
N VAL A 156 -8.68 15.27 11.39
CA VAL A 156 -7.55 15.00 12.28
C VAL A 156 -6.49 14.21 11.53
N GLY A 157 -5.23 14.40 11.93
CA GLY A 157 -4.11 13.61 11.42
C GLY A 157 -3.88 12.42 12.34
N VAL A 158 -3.78 11.21 11.77
CA VAL A 158 -3.52 9.97 12.51
C VAL A 158 -2.37 9.19 11.89
N THR A 159 -1.65 8.45 12.71
CA THR A 159 -0.51 7.60 12.30
C THR A 159 -0.40 6.35 13.17
N ASP A 160 0.69 5.59 13.03
CA ASP A 160 0.96 4.37 13.81
C ASP A 160 -0.23 3.39 13.73
N PHE A 161 -0.65 3.09 12.50
CA PHE A 161 -1.79 2.23 12.21
C PHE A 161 -1.52 0.79 12.66
N GLU A 162 -2.36 0.27 13.55
CA GLU A 162 -2.33 -1.12 13.97
C GLU A 162 -3.66 -1.82 13.66
N GLY A 163 -3.57 -3.00 13.03
CA GLY A 163 -4.73 -3.78 12.60
C GLY A 163 -5.23 -3.43 11.19
N VAL A 164 -6.47 -3.82 10.89
CA VAL A 164 -7.10 -3.61 9.58
C VAL A 164 -8.48 -3.00 9.82
N VAL A 165 -8.79 -1.90 9.12
CA VAL A 165 -10.12 -1.31 9.17
C VAL A 165 -11.10 -2.27 8.50
N GLU A 166 -11.90 -2.97 9.30
CA GLU A 166 -12.94 -3.88 8.83
C GLU A 166 -14.14 -3.08 8.29
N TYR A 167 -14.48 -3.33 7.03
CA TYR A 167 -15.71 -2.85 6.41
C TYR A 167 -16.11 -3.78 5.24
N ASP A 168 -17.40 -3.84 4.96
CA ASP A 168 -17.93 -4.59 3.82
C ASP A 168 -17.94 -3.68 2.58
N PRO A 169 -17.33 -4.09 1.45
CA PRO A 169 -17.45 -3.35 0.20
C PRO A 169 -18.92 -3.24 -0.23
N GLY A 170 -19.33 -2.11 -0.78
CA GLY A 170 -20.70 -1.91 -1.26
C GLY A 170 -21.00 -2.68 -2.54
N MET A 171 -22.26 -2.63 -2.95
CA MET A 171 -22.77 -3.20 -4.20
C MET A 171 -23.30 -2.12 -5.13
N VAL A 172 -23.06 -2.29 -6.43
CA VAL A 172 -23.60 -1.39 -7.45
C VAL A 172 -24.81 -2.03 -8.14
N THR A 173 -25.98 -1.43 -7.98
CA THR A 173 -27.17 -1.77 -8.76
C THR A 173 -27.22 -0.90 -10.01
N VAL A 174 -26.97 -1.51 -11.17
CA VAL A 174 -26.97 -0.83 -12.47
C VAL A 174 -28.34 -0.97 -13.12
N VAL A 175 -28.97 0.16 -13.43
CA VAL A 175 -30.24 0.22 -14.18
C VAL A 175 -29.98 0.87 -15.54
N PRO A 176 -30.04 0.10 -16.64
CA PRO A 176 -29.92 0.65 -17.97
C PRO A 176 -31.14 1.49 -18.32
N VAL A 177 -30.91 2.66 -18.91
CA VAL A 177 -31.92 3.58 -19.39
C VAL A 177 -31.82 3.62 -20.92
N PRO A 178 -32.86 3.19 -21.66
CA PRO A 178 -32.83 3.23 -23.12
C PRO A 178 -32.57 4.64 -23.65
N ALA A 179 -31.84 4.74 -24.76
CA ALA A 179 -31.73 5.98 -25.51
C ALA A 179 -33.12 6.49 -25.92
N VAL A 180 -33.27 7.81 -26.06
CA VAL A 180 -34.57 8.43 -26.40
C VAL A 180 -35.20 7.91 -27.70
N THR A 181 -34.39 7.34 -28.59
CA THR A 181 -34.82 6.76 -29.87
C THR A 181 -35.17 5.27 -29.80
N GLU A 182 -34.81 4.59 -28.70
CA GLU A 182 -34.79 3.12 -28.61
C GLU A 182 -35.86 2.56 -27.67
N GLY A 183 -36.40 3.36 -26.74
CA GLY A 183 -37.39 2.86 -25.81
C GLY A 183 -37.95 3.91 -24.86
N SER A 184 -38.87 3.46 -24.02
CA SER A 184 -39.34 4.25 -22.89
C SER A 184 -38.46 4.00 -21.66
N PRO A 185 -38.21 5.03 -20.83
CA PRO A 185 -37.46 4.83 -19.61
C PRO A 185 -38.24 3.95 -18.60
N PRO A 186 -37.53 3.34 -17.63
CA PRO A 186 -38.14 2.62 -16.53
C PRO A 186 -39.23 3.44 -15.79
N PRO A 187 -40.24 2.78 -15.19
CA PRO A 187 -41.23 3.44 -14.33
C PRO A 187 -40.59 4.18 -13.15
N LEU A 188 -41.13 5.35 -12.81
CA LEU A 188 -40.55 6.23 -11.77
C LEU A 188 -40.63 5.63 -10.37
N ASP A 189 -41.70 4.90 -10.06
CA ASP A 189 -41.91 4.19 -8.80
C ASP A 189 -40.80 3.16 -8.57
N VAL A 190 -40.46 2.38 -9.59
CA VAL A 190 -39.39 1.38 -9.54
C VAL A 190 -38.02 2.01 -9.27
N ILE A 191 -37.74 3.18 -9.86
CA ILE A 191 -36.48 3.91 -9.64
C ILE A 191 -36.42 4.46 -8.22
N THR A 192 -37.54 5.00 -7.72
CA THR A 192 -37.63 5.56 -6.37
C THR A 192 -37.46 4.48 -5.30
N ASP A 193 -38.10 3.32 -5.49
CA ASP A 193 -37.97 2.17 -4.59
C ASP A 193 -36.52 1.66 -4.51
N ARG A 194 -35.80 1.61 -5.64
CA ARG A 194 -34.38 1.23 -5.67
C ARG A 194 -33.49 2.28 -5.02
N ALA A 195 -33.78 3.56 -5.24
CA ALA A 195 -33.02 4.65 -4.64
C ALA A 195 -33.15 4.68 -3.11
N ALA A 196 -34.28 4.24 -2.55
CA ALA A 196 -34.48 4.14 -1.11
C ALA A 196 -33.56 3.12 -0.43
N GLY A 197 -33.04 2.14 -1.17
CA GLY A 197 -32.08 1.14 -0.68
C GLY A 197 -30.62 1.47 -1.02
N ALA A 198 -30.34 2.60 -1.65
CA ALA A 198 -28.99 3.00 -2.02
C ALA A 198 -28.52 4.17 -1.13
N GLU A 199 -27.23 4.19 -0.83
CA GLU A 199 -26.58 5.29 -0.10
C GLU A 199 -26.12 6.40 -1.04
N LEU A 200 -25.91 6.06 -2.31
CA LEU A 200 -25.48 7.01 -3.35
C LEU A 200 -26.23 6.77 -4.65
N VAL A 201 -26.68 7.86 -5.30
CA VAL A 201 -27.31 7.82 -6.62
C VAL A 201 -26.37 8.44 -7.66
N ALA A 202 -25.99 7.65 -8.66
CA ALA A 202 -25.15 8.07 -9.76
C ALA A 202 -25.90 8.01 -11.09
N VAL A 203 -25.53 8.91 -12.01
CA VAL A 203 -26.03 8.91 -13.38
C VAL A 203 -24.89 8.89 -14.39
N GLY A 204 -25.06 8.12 -15.46
CA GLY A 204 -24.18 8.13 -16.63
C GLY A 204 -25.00 8.32 -17.90
N GLY A 205 -24.93 9.50 -18.52
CA GLY A 205 -25.70 9.82 -19.73
C GLY A 205 -26.94 10.70 -19.47
N THR A 206 -27.46 11.28 -20.54
CA THR A 206 -28.47 12.36 -20.46
C THR A 206 -29.86 11.81 -20.13
N GLU A 207 -30.22 10.67 -20.68
CA GLU A 207 -31.49 9.98 -20.42
C GLU A 207 -31.57 9.54 -18.95
N ALA A 208 -30.47 9.00 -18.42
CA ALA A 208 -30.36 8.65 -17.01
C ALA A 208 -30.55 9.87 -16.09
N TYR A 209 -29.93 11.01 -16.42
CA TYR A 209 -30.13 12.25 -15.67
C TYR A 209 -31.57 12.76 -15.71
N ALA A 210 -32.19 12.74 -16.90
CA ALA A 210 -33.58 13.14 -17.07
C ALA A 210 -34.54 12.25 -16.28
N LEU A 211 -34.27 10.94 -16.23
CA LEU A 211 -35.03 9.98 -15.42
C LEU A 211 -34.90 10.26 -13.92
N ALA A 212 -33.67 10.41 -13.41
CA ALA A 212 -33.43 10.73 -11.99
C ALA A 212 -34.17 12.01 -11.58
N THR A 213 -34.08 13.06 -12.40
CA THR A 213 -34.75 14.34 -12.16
C THR A 213 -36.27 14.19 -12.10
N ARG A 214 -36.86 13.39 -13.01
CA ARG A 214 -38.30 13.12 -13.02
C ARG A 214 -38.77 12.28 -11.84
N ALA A 215 -37.89 11.46 -11.28
CA ALA A 215 -38.12 10.70 -10.05
C ALA A 215 -37.86 11.52 -8.76
N ASP A 216 -37.61 12.83 -8.88
CA ASP A 216 -37.23 13.73 -7.77
C ASP A 216 -35.96 13.28 -7.01
N LEU A 217 -35.10 12.49 -7.67
CA LEU A 217 -33.80 12.10 -7.16
C LEU A 217 -32.75 13.15 -7.53
N ARG A 218 -31.86 13.44 -6.58
CA ARG A 218 -30.69 14.29 -6.82
C ARG A 218 -29.48 13.38 -6.98
N PRO A 219 -28.91 13.25 -8.20
CA PRO A 219 -27.72 12.44 -8.37
C PRO A 219 -26.53 13.10 -7.67
N ASP A 220 -25.85 12.34 -6.82
CA ASP A 220 -24.62 12.69 -6.12
C ASP A 220 -23.45 12.73 -7.10
N VAL A 221 -23.43 11.78 -8.04
CA VAL A 221 -22.38 11.65 -9.06
C VAL A 221 -22.97 11.77 -10.45
N ARG A 222 -22.56 12.82 -11.18
CA ARG A 222 -23.01 13.13 -12.56
C ARG A 222 -21.89 13.09 -13.59
N PHE A 223 -20.67 13.32 -13.15
CA PHE A 223 -19.47 13.38 -13.97
C PHE A 223 -18.43 12.44 -13.39
N GLY A 224 -17.59 11.85 -14.25
CA GLY A 224 -16.63 10.84 -13.79
C GLY A 224 -17.30 9.60 -13.18
N SER A 225 -18.58 9.36 -13.49
CA SER A 225 -19.43 8.34 -12.85
C SER A 225 -18.84 6.94 -12.88
N ALA A 226 -18.22 6.52 -13.98
CA ALA A 226 -17.56 5.21 -14.04
C ALA A 226 -16.49 5.02 -12.95
N THR A 227 -15.69 6.06 -12.66
CA THR A 227 -14.69 6.02 -11.58
C THR A 227 -15.33 6.25 -10.23
N GLY A 228 -16.20 7.25 -10.10
CA GLY A 228 -16.83 7.62 -8.83
C GLY A 228 -17.67 6.51 -8.21
N VAL A 229 -18.49 5.83 -9.03
CA VAL A 229 -19.31 4.69 -8.58
C VAL A 229 -18.43 3.54 -8.10
N SER A 230 -17.36 3.23 -8.84
CA SER A 230 -16.43 2.17 -8.46
C SER A 230 -15.75 2.47 -7.12
N GLN A 231 -15.25 3.70 -6.94
CA GLN A 231 -14.60 4.11 -5.70
C GLN A 231 -15.57 4.13 -4.51
N ALA A 232 -16.80 4.62 -4.69
CA ALA A 232 -17.82 4.62 -3.65
C ALA A 232 -18.11 3.18 -3.16
N ALA A 233 -18.31 2.24 -4.08
CA ALA A 233 -18.55 0.84 -3.74
C ALA A 233 -17.33 0.20 -3.05
N LEU A 234 -16.10 0.44 -3.52
CA LEU A 234 -14.89 -0.04 -2.85
C LEU A 234 -14.69 0.53 -1.44
N ARG A 235 -15.38 1.63 -1.11
CA ARG A 235 -15.37 2.28 0.20
C ARG A 235 -16.58 1.90 1.07
N GLY A 236 -17.38 0.94 0.61
CA GLY A 236 -18.48 0.37 1.39
C GLY A 236 -19.87 0.90 1.06
N LEU A 237 -20.00 1.79 0.05
CA LEU A 237 -21.29 2.41 -0.27
C LEU A 237 -22.10 1.59 -1.28
N ASP A 238 -23.37 1.34 -0.98
CA ASP A 238 -24.33 0.80 -1.95
C ASP A 238 -24.77 1.88 -2.94
N VAL A 239 -24.53 1.64 -4.23
CA VAL A 239 -24.73 2.66 -5.29
C VAL A 239 -25.82 2.24 -6.27
N LEU A 240 -26.81 3.11 -6.46
CA LEU A 240 -27.73 3.03 -7.60
C LEU A 240 -27.13 3.80 -8.78
N LEU A 241 -26.75 3.08 -9.83
CA LEU A 241 -26.29 3.67 -11.09
C LEU A 241 -27.38 3.60 -12.15
N LEU A 242 -27.96 4.76 -12.50
CA LEU A 242 -28.77 4.89 -13.71
C LEU A 242 -27.83 5.21 -14.87
N VAL A 243 -27.84 4.41 -15.94
CA VAL A 243 -26.89 4.60 -17.04
C VAL A 243 -27.57 4.44 -18.39
N SER A 244 -27.34 5.39 -19.31
CA SER A 244 -27.81 5.26 -20.69
C SER A 244 -27.20 4.01 -21.34
N THR A 245 -27.94 3.35 -22.22
CA THR A 245 -27.52 2.07 -22.83
C THR A 245 -26.17 2.16 -23.55
N ASP A 246 -25.82 3.31 -24.13
CA ASP A 246 -24.54 3.57 -24.78
C ASP A 246 -23.35 3.70 -23.80
N GLU A 247 -23.60 4.12 -22.56
CA GLU A 247 -22.58 4.25 -21.50
C GLU A 247 -22.46 2.98 -20.63
N LEU A 248 -23.38 2.03 -20.74
CA LEU A 248 -23.46 0.82 -19.90
C LEU A 248 -22.16 -0.01 -19.95
N SER A 249 -21.65 -0.26 -21.16
CA SER A 249 -20.43 -1.06 -21.36
C SER A 249 -19.22 -0.43 -20.69
N ARG A 250 -19.12 0.91 -20.70
CA ARG A 250 -18.03 1.65 -20.08
C ARG A 250 -18.04 1.50 -18.57
N HIS A 251 -19.22 1.60 -17.94
CA HIS A 251 -19.36 1.48 -16.49
C HIS A 251 -19.14 0.03 -16.03
N THR A 252 -19.79 -0.94 -16.67
CA THR A 252 -19.67 -2.36 -16.29
C THR A 252 -18.26 -2.93 -16.54
N THR A 253 -17.54 -2.43 -17.54
CA THR A 253 -16.11 -2.75 -17.72
C THR A 253 -15.29 -2.25 -16.53
N ARG A 254 -15.46 -0.98 -16.15
CA ARG A 254 -14.73 -0.38 -15.03
C ARG A 254 -15.00 -1.10 -13.71
N LEU A 255 -16.26 -1.40 -13.40
CA LEU A 255 -16.65 -2.13 -12.18
C LEU A 255 -15.99 -3.51 -12.13
N ARG A 256 -15.92 -4.21 -13.26
CA ARG A 256 -15.27 -5.52 -13.36
C ARG A 256 -13.77 -5.45 -13.19
N GLU A 257 -13.11 -4.47 -13.82
CA GLU A 257 -11.67 -4.25 -13.71
C GLU A 257 -11.25 -3.94 -12.26
N ASP A 258 -12.07 -3.19 -11.54
CA ASP A 258 -11.83 -2.81 -10.15
C ASP A 258 -12.30 -3.87 -9.14
N GLY A 259 -12.85 -5.00 -9.59
CA GLY A 259 -13.32 -6.08 -8.72
C GLY A 259 -14.58 -5.74 -7.91
N VAL A 260 -15.36 -4.75 -8.32
CA VAL A 260 -16.56 -4.29 -7.62
C VAL A 260 -17.72 -5.25 -7.86
N ARG A 261 -18.47 -5.54 -6.78
CA ARG A 261 -19.72 -6.31 -6.86
C ARG A 261 -20.80 -5.45 -7.52
N TYR A 262 -21.35 -5.94 -8.62
CA TYR A 262 -22.46 -5.25 -9.29
C TYR A 262 -23.47 -6.23 -9.85
N GLU A 263 -24.70 -5.73 -9.98
CA GLU A 263 -25.77 -6.40 -10.70
C GLU A 263 -26.37 -5.46 -11.73
N VAL A 264 -26.78 -6.01 -12.88
CA VAL A 264 -27.52 -5.26 -13.89
C VAL A 264 -28.98 -5.68 -13.77
N ARG A 265 -29.85 -4.75 -13.38
CA ARG A 265 -31.28 -5.00 -13.26
C ARG A 265 -31.97 -4.44 -14.48
N ASP A 266 -32.59 -5.31 -15.28
CA ASP A 266 -33.39 -4.84 -16.38
C ASP A 266 -34.55 -3.98 -15.85
N SER A 267 -34.87 -2.93 -16.60
CA SER A 267 -35.89 -1.93 -16.30
C SER A 267 -37.31 -2.51 -16.13
N LEU A 268 -37.52 -3.76 -16.55
CA LEU A 268 -38.80 -4.45 -16.59
C LEU A 268 -38.97 -5.58 -15.56
N GLU A 269 -37.91 -5.96 -14.84
CA GLU A 269 -37.98 -7.03 -13.85
C GLU A 269 -38.14 -6.43 -12.44
N ARG A 270 -39.22 -6.85 -11.76
CA ARG A 270 -39.57 -6.45 -10.39
C ARG A 270 -38.96 -7.43 -9.39
#